data_AF-A0A9W4X933-F1
#
_entry.id   AF-A0A9W4X933-F1
#
_cell.length_a   1.000
_cell.length_b   1.000
_cell.length_c   1.000
_cell.angle_alpha   90.00
_cell.angle_beta   90.00
_cell.angle_gamma   90.00
#
_symmetry.space_group_name_H-M   'P 1'
#
loop_
_entity.id
_entity.type
_entity.pdbx_description
1 polymer ?
#
loop_
_entity_poly.entity_id
_entity_poly.type
_entity_poly.pdbx_seq_one_letter_code
_entity_poly.pdbx_strand_id
1 'polypeptide(L)'
;MSSAKLRRSFPTLKQLQQSIKTELIEIEKSTQQSINEANAKKLKSYYNYLKHSQPTKIKEINEKIKALENETKQLGNELKDTTTYNDIIDRQLSNEHQILNNLQNVQIFLKNQREYFNLLLRYNPGLSMDKGENVSKSANRVGLQVPQ
;
A
#
# COMPACT_ATOMS: atom_id res chain seq x y z
N MET A 1 11.16 -25.43 39.39
CA MET A 1 10.88 -24.41 38.36
C MET A 1 11.35 -24.95 37.02
N SER A 2 10.42 -25.36 36.15
CA SER A 2 10.76 -26.00 34.86
C SER A 2 10.66 -24.98 33.73
N SER A 3 11.80 -24.66 33.12
CA SER A 3 11.88 -23.80 31.94
C SER A 3 11.37 -24.57 30.71
N ALA A 4 10.16 -24.26 30.25
CA ALA A 4 9.66 -24.74 28.98
C ALA A 4 10.52 -24.16 27.85
N LYS A 5 11.46 -24.95 27.31
CA LYS A 5 12.17 -24.64 26.07
C LYS A 5 11.13 -24.48 24.96
N LEU A 6 10.93 -23.24 24.49
CA LEU A 6 10.22 -22.94 23.25
C LEU A 6 10.90 -23.73 22.12
N ARG A 7 10.31 -24.87 21.73
CA ARG A 7 10.73 -25.61 20.54
C ARG A 7 10.38 -24.73 19.35
N ARG A 8 11.39 -24.21 18.65
CA ARG A 8 11.18 -23.52 17.37
C ARG A 8 10.65 -24.55 16.38
N SER A 9 9.34 -24.51 16.12
CA SER A 9 8.73 -25.28 15.04
C SER A 9 9.02 -24.58 13.72
N PHE A 10 9.56 -25.32 12.75
CA PHE A 10 9.69 -24.80 11.40
C PHE A 10 8.30 -24.67 10.76
N PRO A 11 8.06 -23.63 9.95
CA PRO A 11 6.79 -23.45 9.27
C PRO A 11 6.60 -24.55 8.22
N THR A 12 5.37 -25.02 8.07
CA THR A 12 5.03 -25.99 7.03
C THR A 12 4.93 -25.30 5.66
N LEU A 13 5.02 -26.08 4.58
CA LEU A 13 4.88 -25.57 3.21
C LEU A 13 3.60 -24.73 3.04
N LYS A 14 2.48 -25.26 3.52
CA LYS A 14 1.17 -24.58 3.47
C LYS A 14 1.16 -23.27 4.26
N GLN A 15 1.84 -23.23 5.42
CA GLN A 15 1.96 -22.01 6.21
C GLN A 15 2.80 -20.95 5.49
N LEU A 16 3.89 -21.34 4.83
CA LEU A 16 4.71 -20.43 4.03
C LEU A 16 3.94 -19.87 2.84
N GLN A 17 3.24 -20.73 2.09
CA GLN A 17 2.39 -20.32 0.97
C GLN A 17 1.31 -19.32 1.41
N GLN A 18 0.62 -19.60 2.52
CA GLN A 18 -0.39 -18.70 3.07
C GLN A 18 0.22 -17.37 3.53
N SER A 19 1.41 -17.40 4.16
CA SER A 19 2.10 -16.19 4.59
C SER A 19 2.57 -15.35 3.40
N ILE A 20 3.07 -15.96 2.33
CA ILE A 20 3.44 -15.24 1.09
C ILE A 20 2.19 -14.61 0.49
N LYS A 21 1.09 -15.36 0.41
CA LYS A 21 -0.19 -14.84 -0.09
C LYS A 21 -0.65 -13.63 0.71
N THR A 22 -0.60 -13.67 2.04
CA THR A 22 -1.03 -12.54 2.88
C THR A 22 -0.14 -11.32 2.70
N GLU A 23 1.18 -11.49 2.62
CA GLU A 23 2.12 -10.38 2.39
C GLU A 23 1.90 -9.73 1.02
N LEU A 24 1.69 -10.53 -0.02
CA LEU A 24 1.37 -10.02 -1.37
C LEU A 24 0.06 -9.22 -1.37
N ILE A 25 -0.98 -9.70 -0.68
CA ILE A 25 -2.25 -8.97 -0.53
C ILE A 25 -2.01 -7.62 0.14
N GLU A 26 -1.19 -7.58 1.20
CA GLU A 26 -0.91 -6.33 1.92
C GLU A 26 -0.13 -5.32 1.07
N ILE A 27 0.86 -5.79 0.29
CA ILE A 27 1.63 -4.96 -0.64
C ILE A 27 0.71 -4.42 -1.75
N GLU A 28 -0.12 -5.27 -2.33
CA GLU A 28 -1.07 -4.87 -3.37
C GLU A 28 -2.08 -3.86 -2.83
N LYS A 29 -2.60 -4.08 -1.63
CA LYS A 29 -3.49 -3.14 -0.95
C LYS A 29 -2.84 -1.77 -0.79
N SER A 30 -1.64 -1.71 -0.22
CA SER A 30 -0.92 -0.43 -0.06
C SER A 30 -0.70 0.29 -1.39
N THR A 31 -0.36 -0.46 -2.44
CA THR A 31 -0.16 0.08 -3.79
C THR A 31 -1.46 0.63 -4.38
N GLN A 32 -2.55 -0.13 -4.30
CA GLN A 32 -3.86 0.28 -4.80
C GLN A 32 -4.39 1.51 -4.06
N GLN A 33 -4.20 1.56 -2.74
CA GLN A 33 -4.56 2.73 -1.94
C GLN A 33 -3.82 3.97 -2.45
N SER A 34 -2.51 3.90 -2.65
CA SER A 34 -1.71 5.02 -3.17
C SER A 34 -2.17 5.49 -4.56
N ILE A 35 -2.46 4.55 -5.47
CA ILE A 35 -2.98 4.85 -6.81
C ILE A 35 -4.37 5.52 -6.72
N ASN A 36 -5.25 4.98 -5.88
CA ASN A 36 -6.60 5.51 -5.70
C ASN A 36 -6.57 6.92 -5.10
N GLU A 37 -5.74 7.16 -4.08
CA GLU A 37 -5.55 8.48 -3.47
C GLU A 37 -5.02 9.49 -4.50
N ALA A 38 -4.03 9.11 -5.30
CA ALA A 38 -3.47 9.97 -6.35
C ALA A 38 -4.53 10.32 -7.42
N ASN A 39 -5.34 9.35 -7.86
CA ASN A 39 -6.41 9.57 -8.83
C ASN A 39 -7.55 10.41 -8.24
N ALA A 40 -7.97 10.12 -7.00
CA ALA A 40 -8.99 10.89 -6.29
C ALA A 40 -8.57 12.36 -6.14
N LYS A 41 -7.29 12.63 -5.84
CA LYS A 41 -6.76 14.00 -5.79
C LYS A 41 -6.87 14.71 -7.13
N LYS A 42 -6.46 14.08 -8.23
CA LYS A 42 -6.59 14.64 -9.59
C LYS A 42 -8.04 14.97 -9.94
N LEU A 43 -8.96 14.04 -9.67
CA LEU A 43 -10.38 14.23 -9.92
C LEU A 43 -10.98 15.32 -9.03
N LYS A 44 -10.59 15.40 -7.75
CA LYS A 44 -11.02 16.46 -6.82
C LYS A 44 -10.59 17.84 -7.32
N SER A 45 -9.34 17.98 -7.77
CA SER A 45 -8.86 19.23 -8.40
C SER A 45 -9.67 19.60 -9.63
N TYR A 46 -9.97 18.63 -10.49
CA TYR A 46 -10.81 18.83 -11.67
C TYR A 46 -12.24 19.28 -11.31
N TYR A 47 -12.88 18.62 -10.34
CA TYR A 47 -14.22 18.99 -9.88
C TYR A 47 -14.24 20.36 -9.19
N ASN A 48 -13.19 20.71 -8.44
CA ASN A 48 -13.05 22.04 -7.87
C ASN A 48 -12.94 23.12 -8.96
N TYR A 49 -12.23 22.87 -10.05
CA TYR A 49 -12.21 23.76 -11.21
C TYR A 49 -13.62 23.91 -11.82
N LEU A 50 -14.32 22.80 -12.06
CA LEU A 50 -15.68 22.81 -12.60
C LEU A 50 -16.67 23.58 -11.70
N LYS A 51 -16.48 23.54 -10.38
CA LYS A 51 -17.30 24.29 -9.43
C LYS A 51 -17.25 25.81 -9.69
N HIS A 52 -16.09 26.34 -10.07
CA HIS A 52 -15.92 27.76 -10.40
C HIS A 52 -16.41 28.09 -11.81
N SER A 53 -16.25 27.17 -12.77
CA SER A 53 -16.67 27.37 -14.16
C SER A 53 -18.19 27.17 -14.38
N GLN A 54 -18.85 26.31 -13.59
CA GLN A 54 -20.25 25.93 -13.75
C GLN A 54 -21.02 26.07 -12.43
N PRO A 55 -21.33 27.31 -12.00
CA PRO A 55 -22.01 27.56 -10.72
C PRO A 55 -23.42 26.94 -10.64
N THR A 56 -24.04 26.62 -11.77
CA THR A 56 -25.37 25.99 -11.83
C THR A 56 -25.38 24.53 -11.38
N LYS A 57 -24.23 23.82 -11.42
CA LYS A 57 -24.13 22.38 -11.12
C LYS A 57 -23.40 22.06 -9.82
N ILE A 58 -23.27 23.04 -8.91
CA ILE A 58 -22.49 22.89 -7.66
C ILE A 58 -22.94 21.69 -6.81
N LYS A 59 -24.25 21.43 -6.74
CA LYS A 59 -24.80 20.30 -5.95
C LYS A 59 -24.31 18.95 -6.47
N GLU A 60 -24.44 18.70 -7.77
CA GLU A 60 -23.97 17.47 -8.42
C GLU A 60 -22.46 17.30 -8.29
N ILE A 61 -21.69 18.40 -8.43
CA ILE A 61 -20.24 18.38 -8.29
C ILE A 61 -19.83 18.00 -6.87
N ASN A 62 -20.50 18.56 -5.85
CA ASN A 62 -20.23 18.21 -4.45
C ASN A 62 -20.59 16.75 -4.13
N GLU A 63 -21.66 16.22 -4.73
CA GLU A 63 -22.01 14.80 -4.60
C GLU A 63 -20.95 13.89 -5.20
N LYS A 64 -20.41 14.24 -6.37
CA LYS A 64 -19.30 13.50 -7.00
C LYS A 64 -18.02 13.55 -6.16
N ILE A 65 -17.69 14.70 -5.56
CA ILE A 65 -16.54 14.81 -4.65
C ILE A 65 -16.73 13.89 -3.43
N LYS A 66 -17.93 13.86 -2.84
CA LYS A 66 -18.24 12.96 -1.72
C LYS A 66 -18.19 11.48 -2.11
N ALA A 67 -18.66 11.12 -3.31
CA ALA A 67 -18.60 9.76 -3.81
C ALA A 67 -17.14 9.27 -3.94
N LEU A 68 -16.25 10.11 -4.49
CA LEU A 68 -14.82 9.82 -4.58
C LEU A 68 -14.15 9.59 -3.21
N GLU A 69 -14.56 10.33 -2.18
CA GLU A 69 -14.04 10.15 -0.82
C GLU A 69 -14.49 8.82 -0.17
N ASN A 70 -15.57 8.22 -0.67
CA ASN A 70 -16.07 6.92 -0.21
C ASN A 70 -15.46 5.74 -0.99
N GLU A 71 -15.17 5.92 -2.28
CA GLU A 71 -14.56 4.89 -3.13
C GLU A 71 -13.13 4.54 -2.75
N THR A 72 -12.35 5.50 -2.22
CA THR A 72 -10.96 5.27 -1.79
C THR A 72 -10.83 4.26 -0.64
N LYS A 73 -11.93 3.93 0.06
CA LYS A 73 -11.92 3.04 1.25
C LYS A 73 -12.17 1.57 0.93
N GLN A 74 -12.61 1.23 -0.27
CA GLN A 74 -12.90 -0.17 -0.63
C GLN A 74 -11.66 -0.81 -1.25
N LEU A 75 -10.91 -1.56 -0.44
CA LEU A 75 -9.81 -2.40 -0.92
C LEU A 75 -10.21 -3.88 -0.85
N GLY A 76 -10.00 -4.59 -1.96
CA GLY A 76 -10.26 -6.02 -2.06
C GLY A 76 -9.35 -6.84 -1.13
N ASN A 77 -9.86 -7.99 -0.68
CA ASN A 77 -9.13 -8.94 0.17
C ASN A 77 -8.43 -10.05 -0.62
N GLU A 78 -8.48 -9.98 -1.94
CA GLU A 78 -7.99 -11.02 -2.85
C GLU A 78 -6.87 -10.45 -3.70
N LEU A 79 -5.92 -11.33 -4.06
CA LEU A 79 -4.88 -11.01 -5.03
C LEU A 79 -5.53 -10.81 -6.38
N LYS A 80 -5.32 -9.66 -7.03
CA LYS A 80 -5.76 -9.49 -8.42
C LYS A 80 -4.83 -10.22 -9.38
N ASP A 81 -3.54 -10.21 -9.07
CA ASP A 81 -2.54 -10.93 -9.86
C ASP A 81 -2.15 -12.24 -9.20
N THR A 82 -2.79 -13.33 -9.64
CA THR A 82 -2.44 -14.69 -9.24
C THR A 82 -1.22 -15.23 -9.97
N THR A 83 -0.78 -14.60 -11.08
CA THR A 83 0.31 -15.12 -11.91
C THR A 83 1.63 -15.07 -11.17
N THR A 84 1.97 -13.92 -10.57
CA THR A 84 3.18 -13.77 -9.76
C THR A 84 3.21 -14.74 -8.56
N TYR A 85 2.06 -14.95 -7.90
CA TYR A 85 1.96 -15.90 -6.79
C TYR A 85 2.20 -17.34 -7.28
N ASN A 86 1.53 -17.75 -8.36
CA ASN A 86 1.70 -19.07 -8.93
C ASN A 86 3.15 -19.27 -9.42
N ASP A 87 3.77 -18.29 -10.07
CA ASP A 87 5.17 -18.35 -10.49
C ASP A 87 6.16 -18.56 -9.32
N ILE A 88 5.86 -18.00 -8.14
CA ILE A 88 6.67 -18.20 -6.94
C ILE A 88 6.54 -19.64 -6.43
N ILE A 89 5.33 -20.21 -6.49
CA ILE A 89 5.04 -21.56 -6.00
C ILE A 89 5.45 -22.64 -7.00
N ASP A 90 5.24 -22.40 -8.29
CA ASP A 90 5.37 -23.35 -9.38
C ASP A 90 6.80 -23.43 -9.93
N ARG A 91 7.74 -22.60 -9.44
CA ARG A 91 9.18 -22.77 -9.67
C ARG A 91 9.63 -24.11 -9.09
N GLN A 92 9.52 -25.15 -9.92
CA GLN A 92 9.89 -26.52 -9.64
C GLN A 92 11.37 -26.61 -9.28
N LEU A 93 11.65 -26.63 -7.98
CA LEU A 93 12.91 -27.13 -7.45
C LEU A 93 12.74 -28.64 -7.24
N SER A 94 13.72 -29.43 -7.67
CA SER A 94 13.62 -30.90 -7.67
C SER A 94 13.65 -31.53 -6.26
N ASN A 95 13.88 -30.73 -5.20
CA ASN A 95 14.05 -31.20 -3.82
C ASN A 95 13.17 -30.39 -2.84
N GLU A 96 12.36 -31.08 -2.03
CA GLU A 96 11.45 -30.48 -1.05
C GLU A 96 12.15 -29.53 -0.06
N HIS A 97 13.37 -29.85 0.37
CA HIS A 97 14.13 -28.99 1.27
C HIS A 97 14.53 -27.67 0.60
N GLN A 98 14.83 -27.70 -0.70
CA GLN A 98 15.15 -26.49 -1.46
C GLN A 98 13.90 -25.64 -1.67
N ILE A 99 12.74 -26.27 -1.92
CA ILE A 99 11.45 -25.58 -2.02
C ILE A 99 11.15 -24.82 -0.73
N LEU A 100 11.25 -25.50 0.43
CA LEU A 100 10.97 -24.89 1.72
C LEU A 100 11.91 -23.71 2.02
N ASN A 101 13.21 -23.90 1.81
CA ASN A 101 14.19 -22.83 2.01
C ASN A 101 13.94 -21.64 1.08
N ASN A 102 13.62 -21.90 -0.19
CA ASN A 102 13.32 -20.84 -1.16
C ASN A 102 12.07 -20.05 -0.76
N LEU A 103 10.98 -20.73 -0.41
CA LEU A 103 9.75 -20.06 0.02
C LEU A 103 9.94 -19.29 1.32
N GLN A 104 10.74 -19.80 2.26
CA GLN A 104 11.11 -19.06 3.45
C GLN A 104 11.90 -17.79 3.11
N ASN A 105 12.86 -17.87 2.18
CA ASN A 105 13.62 -16.71 1.72
C ASN A 105 12.70 -15.66 1.05
N VAL A 106 11.78 -16.10 0.21
CA VAL A 106 10.79 -15.21 -0.43
C VAL A 106 9.90 -14.54 0.61
N GLN A 107 9.40 -15.31 1.58
CA GLN A 107 8.57 -14.79 2.67
C GLN A 107 9.30 -13.71 3.48
N ILE A 108 10.56 -13.96 3.85
CA ILE A 108 11.41 -12.99 4.55
C ILE A 108 11.66 -11.76 3.68
N PHE A 109 11.97 -11.95 2.40
CA PHE A 109 12.21 -10.87 1.46
C PHE A 109 11.01 -9.93 1.33
N LEU A 110 9.80 -10.48 1.09
CA LEU A 110 8.58 -9.68 0.94
C LEU A 110 8.27 -8.86 2.20
N LYS A 111 8.40 -9.50 3.37
CA LYS A 111 8.21 -8.83 4.65
C LYS A 111 9.21 -7.69 4.84
N ASN A 112 10.50 -7.96 4.60
CA ASN A 112 11.56 -6.96 4.72
C ASN A 112 11.35 -5.79 3.74
N GLN A 113 10.87 -6.07 2.53
CA GLN A 113 10.59 -5.03 1.53
C GLN A 113 9.47 -4.09 1.99
N ARG A 114 8.41 -4.66 2.57
CA ARG A 114 7.31 -3.89 3.16
C ARG A 114 7.78 -3.04 4.35
N GLU A 115 8.54 -3.64 5.27
CA GLU A 115 9.10 -2.93 6.42
C GLU A 115 10.05 -1.81 6.00
N TYR A 116 10.93 -2.08 5.03
CA TYR A 116 11.83 -1.08 4.45
C TYR A 116 11.05 0.11 3.88
N PHE A 117 10.01 -0.15 3.09
CA PHE A 117 9.18 0.91 2.53
C PHE A 117 8.48 1.76 3.62
N ASN A 118 7.94 1.11 4.65
CA ASN A 118 7.32 1.80 5.79
C ASN A 118 8.32 2.68 6.56
N LEU A 119 9.54 2.18 6.79
CA LEU A 119 10.60 2.96 7.43
C LEU A 119 11.00 4.15 6.56
N LEU A 120 11.16 3.93 5.26
CA LEU A 120 11.51 4.99 4.32
C LEU A 120 10.48 6.12 4.35
N LEU A 121 9.18 5.79 4.32
CA LEU A 121 8.10 6.79 4.42
C LEU A 121 8.07 7.51 5.76
N ARG A 122 8.37 6.81 6.88
CA ARG A 122 8.37 7.42 8.22
C ARG A 122 9.50 8.44 8.38
N TYR A 123 10.70 8.12 7.93
CA TYR A 123 11.86 8.99 8.11
C TYR A 123 11.98 10.05 7.00
N ASN A 124 11.41 9.79 5.82
CA ASN A 124 11.40 10.70 4.68
C ASN A 124 9.96 10.94 4.18
N PRO A 125 9.08 11.55 4.99
CA PRO A 125 7.69 11.81 4.59
C PRO A 125 7.60 12.73 3.35
N GLY A 126 8.66 13.49 3.05
CA GLY A 126 8.78 14.29 1.84
C GLY A 126 8.79 13.49 0.53
N LEU A 127 9.05 12.17 0.56
CA LEU A 127 9.04 11.31 -0.63
C LEU A 127 7.63 11.06 -1.17
N SER A 128 6.63 10.93 -0.29
CA SER A 128 5.23 10.69 -0.68
C SER A 128 4.39 11.97 -0.68
N MET A 129 4.89 13.05 -0.08
CA MET A 129 4.19 14.33 -0.04
C MET A 129 4.17 15.01 -1.42
N ASP A 130 3.02 15.59 -1.74
CA ASP A 130 2.89 16.44 -2.91
C ASP A 130 3.71 17.73 -2.75
N LYS A 131 4.20 18.28 -3.87
CA LYS A 131 5.05 19.48 -3.88
C LYS A 131 4.40 20.65 -3.15
N GLY A 132 3.10 20.88 -3.36
CA GLY A 132 2.37 21.96 -2.68
C GLY A 132 2.30 21.77 -1.16
N GLU A 133 2.09 20.54 -0.70
CA GLU A 133 2.06 20.22 0.73
C GLU A 133 3.45 20.38 1.37
N ASN A 134 4.50 19.99 0.64
CA ASN A 134 5.88 20.14 1.07
C ASN A 134 6.27 21.63 1.20
N VAL A 135 5.91 22.45 0.21
CA VAL A 135 6.10 23.91 0.25
C VAL A 135 5.33 24.50 1.44
N SER A 136 4.07 24.12 1.66
CA SER A 136 3.26 24.60 2.78
C SER A 136 3.85 24.21 4.15
N LYS A 137 4.26 22.95 4.35
CA LYS A 137 4.91 22.53 5.61
C LYS A 137 6.24 23.23 5.84
N SER A 138 7.02 23.41 4.79
CA SER A 138 8.30 24.13 4.86
C SER A 138 8.11 25.60 5.21
N ALA A 139 7.13 26.27 4.58
CA ALA A 139 6.75 27.65 4.88
C ALA A 139 6.27 27.79 6.33
N ASN A 140 5.38 26.91 6.79
CA ASN A 140 4.89 26.91 8.17
C ASN A 140 6.02 26.71 9.19
N ARG A 141 7.03 25.89 8.88
CA ARG A 141 8.21 25.68 9.75
C ARG A 141 9.01 26.97 9.96
N VAL A 142 9.01 27.87 8.99
CA VAL A 142 9.70 29.18 9.05
C VAL A 142 8.74 30.34 9.37
N GLY A 143 7.49 30.06 9.75
CA GLY A 143 6.49 31.08 10.09
C GLY A 143 5.90 31.82 8.90
N LEU A 144 6.04 31.30 7.67
CA LEU A 144 5.46 31.85 6.45
C LEU A 144 4.15 31.14 6.09
N GLN A 145 3.16 31.90 5.62
CA GLN A 145 1.89 31.35 5.10
C GLN A 145 1.89 31.33 3.57
N VAL A 146 1.47 30.21 3.00
CA VAL A 146 1.30 30.03 1.55
C VAL A 146 -0.15 30.37 1.17
N PRO A 147 -0.41 31.21 0.15
CA PRO A 147 -1.75 31.47 -0.35
C PRO A 147 -2.43 30.20 -0.88
N GLN A 148 -3.75 30.10 -0.72
CA GLN A 148 -4.58 28.98 -1.23
C GLN A 148 -5.21 29.28 -2.58
#